data_AF-A0A8C0AIE5-F1
#
_entry.id   AF-A0A8C0AIE5-F1
#
_cell.length_a   1.000
_cell.length_b   1.000
_cell.length_c   1.000
_cell.angle_alpha   90.00
_cell.angle_beta   90.00
_cell.angle_gamma   90.00
#
_symmetry.space_group_name_H-M   'P 1'
#
loop_
_entity.id
_entity.type
_entity.pdbx_description
1 polymer ?
#
loop_
_entity_poly.entity_id
_entity_poly.type
_entity_poly.pdbx_seq_one_letter_code
_entity_poly.pdbx_strand_id
1 'polypeptide(L)'
;MALNMNNYKGYEKKPYCNAHYPKQSFTTVADTPENLRLKQQSELQSQVKYKEILKKAREGFSIVTDTPELQRLKRTQEQISNVGDHLLSDVNNPDLYFQ
;
A
#
# COMPACT_ATOMS: atom_id res chain seq x y z
N MET A 1 21.80 -45.55 50.46
CA MET A 1 21.07 -46.53 49.62
C MET A 1 21.62 -46.42 48.21
N ALA A 2 22.10 -47.52 47.63
CA ALA A 2 22.67 -47.54 46.28
C ALA A 2 21.56 -47.63 45.23
N LEU A 3 21.66 -46.85 44.15
CA LEU A 3 20.71 -46.91 43.03
C LEU A 3 20.99 -48.18 42.22
N ASN A 4 19.96 -49.01 42.01
CA ASN A 4 20.00 -50.17 41.12
C ASN A 4 19.10 -49.93 39.90
N MET A 5 19.22 -50.78 38.87
CA MET A 5 18.43 -50.66 37.63
C MET A 5 16.90 -50.73 37.85
N ASN A 6 16.45 -51.32 38.96
CA ASN A 6 15.03 -51.43 39.32
C ASN A 6 14.51 -50.20 40.10
N ASN A 7 15.42 -49.36 40.62
CA ASN A 7 15.12 -48.16 41.40
C ASN A 7 15.48 -46.86 40.66
N TYR A 8 16.26 -46.94 39.59
CA TYR A 8 16.60 -45.80 38.73
C TYR A 8 15.47 -45.50 37.75
N LYS A 9 14.55 -44.61 38.15
CA LYS A 9 13.47 -44.13 37.29
C LYS A 9 13.80 -42.73 36.79
N GLY A 10 13.57 -42.49 35.50
CA GLY A 10 13.68 -41.18 34.88
C GLY A 10 12.49 -40.29 35.20
N TYR A 11 12.34 -39.22 34.42
CA TYR A 11 11.22 -38.29 34.51
C TYR A 11 9.87 -39.04 34.49
N GLU A 12 8.91 -38.63 35.33
CA GLU A 12 7.59 -39.28 35.48
C GLU A 12 7.62 -40.79 35.79
N LYS A 13 8.65 -41.29 36.49
CA LYS A 13 8.77 -42.72 36.87
C LYS A 13 8.94 -43.68 35.68
N LYS A 14 9.23 -43.18 34.47
CA LYS A 14 9.48 -43.98 33.27
C LYS A 14 10.95 -44.44 33.22
N PRO A 15 11.27 -45.59 32.61
CA PRO A 15 12.66 -46.02 32.45
C PRO A 15 13.44 -45.01 31.59
N TYR A 16 14.70 -44.77 31.93
CA TYR A 16 15.56 -43.87 31.16
C TYR A 16 15.88 -44.51 29.80
N CYS A 17 15.24 -44.02 28.74
CA CYS A 17 15.56 -44.42 27.37
C CYS A 17 15.41 -43.23 26.42
N ASN A 18 16.06 -43.30 25.26
CA ASN A 18 16.03 -42.23 24.24
C ASN A 18 14.62 -41.86 23.75
N ALA A 19 13.64 -42.76 23.89
CA ALA A 19 12.26 -42.52 23.51
C ALA A 19 11.42 -41.88 24.64
N HIS A 20 11.80 -42.08 25.91
CA HIS A 20 11.08 -41.53 27.07
C HIS A 20 11.74 -40.27 27.65
N TYR A 21 12.92 -39.89 27.15
CA TYR A 21 13.56 -38.65 27.54
C TYR A 21 12.86 -37.46 26.86
N PRO A 22 12.32 -36.49 27.61
CA PRO A 22 11.62 -35.36 27.03
C PRO A 22 12.61 -34.53 26.21
N LYS A 23 12.41 -34.51 24.89
CA LYS A 23 13.16 -33.64 23.98
C LYS A 23 12.50 -32.27 23.98
N GLN A 24 13.30 -31.24 24.18
CA GLN A 24 12.84 -29.86 24.11
C GLN A 24 12.56 -29.52 22.64
N SER A 25 11.29 -29.30 22.28
CA SER A 25 10.91 -28.74 20.99
C SER A 25 10.88 -27.22 21.09
N PHE A 26 11.77 -26.53 20.39
CA PHE A 26 11.75 -25.07 20.30
C PHE A 26 10.54 -24.65 19.46
N THR A 27 9.51 -24.13 20.12
CA THR A 27 8.38 -23.46 19.46
C THR A 27 8.63 -21.97 19.56
N THR A 28 8.69 -21.29 18.41
CA THR A 28 8.73 -19.83 18.38
C THR A 28 7.40 -19.32 18.93
N VAL A 29 7.41 -18.77 20.14
CA VAL A 29 6.22 -18.24 20.78
C VAL A 29 5.84 -16.95 20.04
N ALA A 30 4.85 -17.04 19.15
CA ALA A 30 4.34 -15.89 18.41
C ALA A 30 3.79 -14.80 19.34
N ASP A 31 3.35 -15.18 20.54
CA ASP A 31 2.66 -14.31 21.50
C ASP A 31 3.57 -13.71 22.58
N THR A 32 4.88 -13.60 22.32
CA THR A 32 5.71 -12.75 23.19
C THR A 32 5.30 -11.29 22.99
N PRO A 33 5.28 -10.47 24.06
CA PRO A 33 4.95 -9.05 23.94
C PRO A 33 5.88 -8.30 22.97
N GLU A 34 7.09 -8.81 22.78
CA GLU A 34 8.08 -8.27 21.86
C GLU A 34 7.71 -8.55 20.39
N ASN A 35 7.24 -9.76 20.07
CA ASN A 35 6.74 -10.11 18.74
C ASN A 35 5.49 -9.29 18.36
N LEU A 36 4.58 -9.05 19.33
CA LEU A 36 3.42 -8.19 19.12
C LEU A 36 3.83 -6.74 18.83
N ARG A 37 4.81 -6.21 19.56
CA ARG A 37 5.35 -4.87 19.32
C ARG A 37 5.99 -4.74 17.94
N LEU A 38 6.79 -5.73 17.53
CA LEU A 38 7.43 -5.76 16.21
C LEU A 38 6.39 -5.82 15.08
N LYS A 39 5.33 -6.60 15.25
CA LYS A 39 4.22 -6.67 14.29
C LYS A 39 3.52 -5.32 14.13
N GLN A 40 3.17 -4.66 15.24
CA GLN A 40 2.56 -3.33 15.21
C GLN A 40 3.47 -2.29 14.55
N GLN A 41 4.77 -2.32 14.87
CA GLN A 41 5.74 -1.41 14.26
C GLN A 41 5.90 -1.67 12.75
N SER A 42 5.97 -2.93 12.33
CA SER A 42 6.05 -3.31 10.91
C SER A 42 4.80 -2.84 10.14
N GLU A 43 3.62 -3.00 10.74
CA GLU A 43 2.37 -2.53 10.16
C GLU A 43 2.33 -1.01 9.98
N LEU A 44 2.79 -0.25 10.97
CA LEU A 44 2.85 1.22 10.90
C LEU A 44 3.88 1.72 9.87
N GLN A 45 5.01 1.03 9.74
CA GLN A 45 6.05 1.36 8.76
C GLN A 45 5.73 0.90 7.34
N SER A 46 4.72 0.05 7.15
CA SER A 46 4.40 -0.51 5.84
C SER A 46 3.98 0.59 4.86
N GLN A 47 4.76 0.74 3.78
CA GLN A 47 4.48 1.71 2.71
C GLN A 47 3.14 1.45 2.02
N VAL A 48 2.62 0.22 2.09
CA VAL A 48 1.33 -0.17 1.51
C VAL A 48 0.18 0.55 2.19
N LYS A 49 0.11 0.52 3.55
CA LYS A 49 -0.91 1.27 4.30
C LYS A 49 -0.80 2.78 4.05
N TYR A 50 0.42 3.31 3.98
CA TYR A 50 0.64 4.72 3.65
C TYR A 50 0.09 5.10 2.26
N LYS A 51 0.37 4.28 1.24
CA LYS A 51 -0.15 4.49 -0.13
C LYS A 51 -1.67 4.38 -0.20
N GLU A 52 -2.28 3.47 0.55
CA GLU A 52 -3.75 3.34 0.64
C GLU A 52 -4.39 4.57 1.29
N ILE A 53 -3.83 5.07 2.39
CA ILE A 53 -4.28 6.29 3.06
C ILE A 53 -4.16 7.48 2.10
N LEU A 54 -3.04 7.61 1.39
CA LEU A 54 -2.86 8.67 0.40
C LEU A 54 -3.83 8.55 -0.77
N LYS A 55 -4.12 7.34 -1.24
CA LYS A 55 -5.10 7.12 -2.31
C LYS A 55 -6.50 7.54 -1.87
N LYS A 56 -6.94 7.10 -0.69
CA LYS A 56 -8.23 7.53 -0.09
C LYS A 56 -8.28 9.03 0.16
N ALA A 57 -7.18 9.64 0.61
CA ALA A 57 -7.11 11.09 0.79
C ALA A 57 -7.22 11.83 -0.54
N ARG A 58 -6.57 11.33 -1.61
CA ARG A 58 -6.66 11.88 -2.96
C ARG A 58 -8.03 11.70 -3.60
N GLU A 59 -8.77 10.65 -3.26
CA GLU A 59 -10.14 10.42 -3.74
C GLU A 59 -11.11 11.54 -3.31
N GLY A 60 -10.81 12.29 -2.24
CA GLY A 60 -11.58 13.48 -1.82
C GLY A 60 -11.14 14.80 -2.46
N PHE A 61 -9.98 14.85 -3.10
CA PHE A 61 -9.51 16.03 -3.85
C PHE A 61 -9.75 15.80 -5.35
N SER A 62 -11.01 15.78 -5.77
CA SER A 62 -11.29 16.06 -7.18
C SER A 62 -10.83 17.50 -7.43
N ILE A 63 -9.88 17.71 -8.35
CA ILE A 63 -9.60 19.04 -8.89
C ILE A 63 -10.96 19.63 -9.22
N VAL A 64 -11.33 20.72 -8.57
CA VAL A 64 -12.64 21.36 -8.77
C VAL A 64 -12.65 21.86 -10.22
N THR A 65 -13.15 21.02 -11.11
CA THR A 65 -13.23 21.28 -12.55
C THR A 65 -14.12 22.48 -12.85
N ASP A 66 -15.06 22.78 -11.93
CA ASP A 66 -16.05 23.83 -12.04
C ASP A 66 -15.69 25.08 -11.21
N THR A 67 -14.40 25.40 -11.07
CA THR A 67 -14.05 26.76 -10.59
C THR A 67 -14.42 27.79 -11.66
N PRO A 68 -14.96 28.96 -11.26
CA PRO A 68 -15.36 30.00 -12.23
C PRO A 68 -14.18 30.48 -13.09
N GLU A 69 -12.95 30.44 -12.57
CA GLU A 69 -11.75 30.79 -13.32
C GLU A 69 -11.41 29.77 -14.43
N LEU A 70 -11.58 28.47 -14.16
CA LEU A 70 -11.32 27.43 -15.15
C LEU A 70 -12.37 27.45 -16.27
N GLN A 71 -13.63 27.76 -15.93
CA GLN A 71 -14.68 27.99 -16.93
C GLN A 71 -14.41 29.23 -17.80
N ARG A 72 -13.90 30.33 -17.21
CA ARG A 72 -13.48 31.51 -17.98
C ARG A 72 -12.36 31.18 -18.95
N LEU A 73 -11.30 30.51 -18.48
CA LEU A 73 -10.18 30.08 -19.32
C LEU A 73 -10.63 29.21 -20.49
N LYS A 74 -11.53 28.25 -20.24
CA LYS A 74 -12.08 27.37 -21.29
C LYS A 74 -12.87 28.15 -22.35
N ARG A 75 -13.74 29.09 -21.94
CA ARG A 75 -14.48 29.95 -22.88
C ARG A 75 -13.56 30.83 -23.71
N THR A 76 -12.55 31.43 -23.08
CA THR A 76 -11.55 32.25 -23.80
C THR A 76 -10.77 31.40 -24.81
N GLN A 77 -10.40 30.17 -24.44
CA GLN A 77 -9.72 29.24 -25.35
C GLN A 77 -10.59 28.85 -26.56
N GLU A 78 -11.88 28.59 -26.36
CA GLU A 78 -12.84 28.28 -27.44
C GLU A 78 -13.08 29.49 -28.36
N GLN A 79 -13.13 30.70 -27.78
CA GLN A 79 -13.25 31.93 -28.57
C GLN A 79 -12.01 32.18 -29.43
N ILE A 80 -10.81 31.98 -28.87
CA ILE A 80 -9.55 32.11 -29.60
C ILE A 80 -9.45 31.08 -30.73
N SER A 81 -9.83 29.82 -30.48
CA SER A 81 -9.78 28.79 -31.53
C SER A 81 -10.73 29.11 -32.68
N ASN A 82 -11.98 29.49 -32.39
CA ASN A 82 -12.96 29.82 -33.42
C ASN A 82 -12.54 31.03 -34.27
N VAL A 83 -11.93 32.05 -33.65
CA VAL A 83 -11.37 33.20 -34.38
C VAL A 83 -10.17 32.77 -35.22
N GLY A 84 -9.29 31.92 -34.68
CA GLY A 84 -8.16 31.36 -35.42
C GLY A 84 -8.60 30.58 -36.66
N ASP A 85 -9.61 29.72 -36.51
CA ASP A 85 -10.17 28.92 -37.60
C ASP A 85 -10.81 29.80 -38.68
N HIS A 86 -11.55 30.85 -38.27
CA HIS A 86 -12.11 31.83 -39.20
C HIS A 86 -11.01 32.60 -39.95
N LEU A 87 -10.01 33.12 -39.24
CA LEU A 87 -8.89 33.86 -39.86
C LEU A 87 -8.06 32.97 -40.80
N LEU A 88 -7.85 31.70 -40.45
CA LEU A 88 -7.20 30.72 -41.32
C LEU A 88 -8.05 30.43 -42.56
N SER A 89 -9.38 30.42 -42.45
CA SER A 89 -10.27 30.27 -43.60
C SER A 89 -10.27 31.50 -44.51
N ASP A 90 -10.13 32.71 -43.95
CA ASP A 90 -10.05 33.96 -44.72
C ASP A 90 -8.73 34.08 -45.50
N VAL A 91 -7.61 33.65 -44.91
CA VAL A 91 -6.29 33.65 -45.56
C VAL A 91 -6.22 32.64 -46.71
N ASN A 92 -7.00 31.56 -46.64
CA ASN A 92 -7.06 30.53 -47.68
C ASN A 92 -8.21 30.75 -48.68
N ASN A 93 -8.86 31.93 -48.69
CA ASN A 93 -9.90 32.25 -49.65
C ASN A 93 -9.29 32.55 -51.04
N PRO A 94 -9.48 31.69 -52.06
CA PRO A 94 -8.88 31.88 -53.39
C PRO A 94 -9.47 33.07 -54.16
N ASP A 95 -10.59 33.64 -53.71
CA ASP A 95 -11.27 34.75 -54.40
C ASP A 95 -10.60 36.12 -54.19
N LEU A 96 -9.60 36.21 -53.28
CA LEU A 96 -8.84 37.44 -53.02
C LEU A 96 -7.60 37.63 -53.95
N TYR A 97 -7.34 36.68 -54.85
CA TYR A 97 -6.18 36.72 -55.77
C TYR A 97 -6.52 37.11 -57.22
N PHE A 98 -7.78 37.42 -57.53
CA PHE A 98 -8.20 37.88 -58.85
C PHE A 98 -8.94 39.22 -58.78
N GLN A 99 -8.16 40.31 -58.76
CA GLN A 99 -8.55 41.61 -59.34
C GLN A 99 -7.30 42.25 -59.96
#